data_AF-A0A2R6MVP7-F1
#
_entry.id   AF-A0A2R6MVP7-F1
#
_cell.length_a   1.000
_cell.length_b   1.000
_cell.length_c   1.000
_cell.angle_alpha   90.00
_cell.angle_beta   90.00
_cell.angle_gamma   90.00
#
_symmetry.space_group_name_H-M   'P 1'
#
loop_
_entity.id
_entity.type
_entity.pdbx_description
1 polymer ?
#
loop_
_entity_poly.entity_id
_entity_poly.type
_entity_poly.pdbx_seq_one_letter_code
_entity_poly.pdbx_strand_id
1 'polypeptide(L)' 'MFDIRTTDRGLLAGMVLAGLNLVVPLVAGTGYGASNLAFGLFGLVAVVLATHPTYQAARRLDDSETRTE' A
#
# COMPACT_ATOMS: atom_id res chain seq x y z
N MET A 1 22.41 0.35 5.63
CA MET A 1 21.95 -0.57 4.57
C MET A 1 20.57 -1.07 4.95
N PHE A 2 19.55 -0.22 4.81
CA PHE A 2 18.18 -0.53 5.21
C PHE A 2 17.39 -1.08 4.03
N ASP A 3 16.63 -2.12 4.33
CA ASP A 3 16.20 -3.14 3.39
C ASP A 3 14.90 -2.73 2.68
N ILE A 4 14.99 -2.53 1.37
CA ILE A 4 13.87 -2.25 0.44
C ILE A 4 12.75 -3.31 0.57
N ARG A 5 13.07 -4.51 1.06
CA ARG A 5 12.12 -5.64 1.15
C ARG A 5 10.94 -5.42 2.09
N THR A 6 10.98 -4.48 3.05
CA THR A 6 9.89 -4.35 4.04
C THR A 6 8.84 -3.30 3.65
N THR A 7 9.27 -2.17 3.08
CA THR A 7 8.36 -1.11 2.59
C THR A 7 7.59 -1.57 1.35
N ASP A 8 8.23 -2.38 0.50
CA ASP A 8 7.60 -2.92 -0.71
C ASP A 8 6.45 -3.88 -0.39
N ARG A 9 6.53 -4.63 0.72
CA ARG A 9 5.55 -5.66 1.06
C ARG A 9 4.16 -5.09 1.38
N GLY A 10 4.09 -3.96 2.09
CA GLY A 10 2.83 -3.31 2.42
C GLY A 10 2.13 -2.73 1.19
N LEU A 11 2.91 -2.08 0.32
CA LEU A 11 2.42 -1.55 -0.96
C LEU A 11 1.95 -2.68 -1.88
N LEU A 12 2.77 -3.74 -2.04
CA LEU A 12 2.41 -4.93 -2.82
C LEU A 12 1.14 -5.59 -2.29
N ALA A 13 1.03 -5.80 -0.98
CA ALA A 13 -0.15 -6.40 -0.38
C ALA A 13 -1.40 -5.54 -0.60
N GLY A 14 -1.30 -4.21 -0.43
CA GLY A 14 -2.39 -3.28 -0.70
C GLY A 14 -2.82 -3.30 -2.17
N MET A 15 -1.87 -3.31 -3.10
CA MET A 15 -2.15 -3.40 -4.54
C MET A 15 -2.79 -4.73 -4.93
N VAL A 16 -2.34 -5.84 -4.36
CA VAL A 16 -2.93 -7.18 -4.61
C VAL A 16 -4.37 -7.23 -4.08
N LEU A 17 -4.62 -6.72 -2.86
CA LEU A 17 -5.96 -6.67 -2.30
C LEU A 17 -6.91 -5.81 -3.15
N ALA A 18 -6.46 -4.63 -3.56
CA ALA A 18 -7.24 -3.76 -4.45
C ALA A 18 -7.48 -4.44 -5.82
N GLY A 19 -6.46 -5.07 -6.40
CA GLY A 19 -6.58 -5.80 -7.66
C GLY A 19 -7.61 -6.92 -7.59
N LEU A 20 -7.50 -7.80 -6.60
CA LEU A 20 -8.38 -8.96 -6.47
C LEU A 20 -9.82 -8.61 -6.09
N ASN A 21 -10.03 -7.52 -5.34
CA ASN A 21 -11.34 -7.20 -4.79
C ASN A 21 -12.06 -6.04 -5.50
N LEU A 22 -11.35 -5.20 -6.27
CA LEU A 22 -11.95 -4.14 -7.08
C LEU A 22 -11.81 -4.38 -8.58
N VAL A 23 -10.62 -4.76 -9.04
CA VAL A 23 -10.31 -4.86 -10.48
C VAL A 23 -10.82 -6.19 -11.06
N VAL A 24 -10.59 -7.31 -10.38
CA VAL A 24 -11.06 -8.63 -10.86
C VAL A 24 -12.60 -8.67 -10.99
N PRO A 25 -13.40 -8.23 -10.00
CA PRO A 25 -14.86 -8.21 -10.16
C PRO A 25 -15.33 -7.27 -11.27
N LEU A 26 -14.60 -6.15 -11.50
CA LEU A 26 -14.89 -5.22 -12.60
C LEU A 26 -14.73 -5.89 -13.96
N VAL A 27 -13.60 -6.59 -14.16
CA VAL A 27 -13.22 -7.17 -15.46
C VAL A 27 -13.92 -8.51 -15.72
N ALA A 28 -14.15 -9.31 -14.68
CA ALA A 28 -14.84 -10.59 -14.78
C ALA A 28 -16.37 -10.47 -14.85
N GLY A 29 -16.93 -9.27 -14.63
CA GLY A 29 -18.38 -9.04 -14.63
C GLY A 29 -19.11 -9.71 -13.46
N THR A 30 -18.38 -10.24 -12.49
CA THR A 30 -18.95 -10.80 -11.25
C THR A 30 -19.29 -9.64 -10.34
N GLY A 31 -20.58 -9.38 -10.09
CA GLY A 31 -21.02 -8.23 -9.30
C GLY A 31 -20.29 -8.06 -7.96
N TYR A 32 -20.23 -6.82 -7.47
CA TYR A 32 -19.54 -6.50 -6.21
C TYR A 32 -20.34 -6.98 -5.00
N GLY A 33 -19.87 -8.06 -4.38
CA GLY A 33 -20.32 -8.44 -3.04
C GLY A 33 -19.81 -7.46 -1.96
N ALA A 34 -20.49 -7.39 -0.82
CA ALA A 34 -20.12 -6.53 0.30
C ALA A 34 -18.67 -6.75 0.78
N SER A 35 -18.20 -7.99 0.77
CA SER A 35 -16.81 -8.34 1.11
C SER A 35 -15.80 -7.78 0.11
N ASN A 36 -16.09 -7.85 -1.20
CA ASN A 36 -15.21 -7.32 -2.24
C ASN A 36 -15.05 -5.80 -2.09
N LEU A 37 -16.14 -5.10 -1.81
CA LEU A 37 -16.09 -3.66 -1.58
C LEU A 37 -15.23 -3.31 -0.34
N ALA A 38 -15.44 -4.02 0.77
CA ALA A 38 -14.71 -3.78 2.02
C ALA A 38 -13.20 -4.04 1.87
N PHE A 39 -12.81 -5.19 1.32
CA PHE A 39 -11.39 -5.53 1.13
C PHE A 39 -10.72 -4.69 0.04
N GLY A 40 -11.49 -4.29 -0.98
CA GLY A 40 -11.03 -3.35 -1.99
C GLY A 40 -10.69 -1.97 -1.42
N LEU A 41 -11.62 -1.40 -0.65
CA LEU A 41 -11.41 -0.11 0.02
C LEU A 41 -10.27 -0.18 1.04
N PHE A 42 -10.17 -1.28 1.79
CA PHE A 42 -9.06 -1.51 2.71
C PHE A 42 -7.71 -1.54 1.96
N GLY A 43 -7.63 -2.26 0.83
CA GLY A 43 -6.42 -2.28 0.00
C GLY A 43 -6.04 -0.88 -0.50
N LEU A 44 -7.03 -0.06 -0.88
CA LEU A 44 -6.81 1.31 -1.33
C LEU A 44 -6.29 2.21 -0.20
N VAL A 45 -6.86 2.09 1.00
CA VAL A 45 -6.37 2.80 2.20
C VAL A 45 -4.95 2.38 2.55
N ALA A 46 -4.64 1.09 2.48
CA ALA A 46 -3.29 0.57 2.72
C ALA A 46 -2.26 1.15 1.73
N VAL A 47 -2.61 1.25 0.45
CA VAL A 47 -1.77 1.91 -0.57
C VAL A 47 -1.57 3.39 -0.23
N VAL A 48 -2.66 4.12 0.05
CA VAL A 48 -2.60 5.55 0.38
C VAL A 48 -1.70 5.81 1.60
N LEU A 49 -1.86 5.02 2.66
CA LEU A 49 -1.01 5.11 3.86
C LEU A 49 0.46 4.79 3.56
N ALA A 50 0.72 3.75 2.76
CA ALA A 50 2.08 3.39 2.36
C ALA A 50 2.74 4.47 1.49
N THR A 51 1.96 5.19 0.68
CA THR A 51 2.44 6.32 -0.15
C THR A 51 2.35 7.68 0.53
N HIS A 52 1.85 7.76 1.76
CA HIS A 52 1.58 9.05 2.40
C HIS A 52 2.90 9.82 2.62
N PRO A 53 2.95 11.14 2.32
CA PRO A 53 4.17 11.95 2.40
C PRO A 53 4.79 11.98 3.81
N THR A 54 4.03 11.70 4.86
CA THR A 54 4.55 11.54 6.23
C THR A 54 5.58 10.40 6.33
N TYR A 55 5.41 9.33 5.56
CA TYR A 55 6.38 8.24 5.51
C TYR A 55 7.67 8.68 4.79
N GLN A 56 7.56 9.50 3.76
CA GLN A 56 8.72 10.10 3.09
C GLN A 56 9.44 11.12 3.98
N ALA A 57 8.71 11.88 4.79
CA ALA A 57 9.29 12.84 5.73
C ALA A 57 10.03 12.14 6.87
N ALA A 58 9.46 11.07 7.45
CA ALA A 58 10.14 10.24 8.45
C ALA A 58 11.43 9.62 7.89
N ARG A 59 11.41 9.12 6.65
CA ARG A 59 12.60 8.62 5.94
C ARG A 59 13.70 9.67 5.80
N ARG A 60 13.34 10.91 5.46
CA ARG A 60 14.32 11.98 5.27
C ARG A 60 14.98 12.41 6.58
N LEU A 61 14.24 12.37 7.69
CA LEU A 61 14.79 12.63 9.03
C LEU A 61 15.79 11.53 9.45
N ASP A 62 15.43 10.26 9.24
CA ASP A 62 16.29 9.12 9.56
C ASP A 62 17.61 9.11 8.74
N ASP A 63 17.52 9.42 7.43
CA ASP A 63 18.69 9.51 6.53
C ASP A 63 19.59 10.73 6.82
N SER A 64 19.07 11.79 7.46
CA SER A 64 19.87 12.98 7.80
C SER A 64 20.57 12.83 9.15
N GLU A 65 20.00 12.10 10.10
CA GLU A 65 20.62 11.79 11.39
C GLU A 65 21.86 10.89 11.23
N THR A 66 21.83 9.93 10.31
CA THR A 66 22.97 9.03 10.02
C THR A 66 24.12 9.66 9.23
N ARG A 67 23.96 10.89 8.71
CA ARG A 67 24.99 11.55 7.86
C ARG A 67 25.86 12.57 8.63
N THR A 68 25.54 12.80 9.90
CA THR A 68 26.24 13.73 10.79
C THR A 68 27.22 13.06 11.75
N GLU A 69 27.39 11.74 11.67
CA GLU A 69 28.43 10.98 12.38
C GLU A 69 29.64 10.67 11.47
#